data_AF-A0A4S1F2R9-F1
#
_entry.id   AF-A0A4S1F2R9-F1
#
_cell.length_a   1.000
_cell.length_b   1.000
_cell.length_c   1.000
_cell.angle_alpha   90.00
_cell.angle_beta   90.00
_cell.angle_gamma   90.00
#
_symmetry.space_group_name_H-M   'P 1'
#
loop_
_entity.id
_entity.type
_entity.pdbx_description
1 polymer ?
#
loop_
_entity_poly.entity_id
_entity_poly.type
_entity_poly.pdbx_seq_one_letter_code
_entity_poly.pdbx_strand_id
1 'polypeptide(L)'
;DGLSEGNRKLAEAKGWTKAENLDRVFTSYAELERQQGESLRVPGKDASREDWDKFHARLPEQMRPLTSAEKVEYRRPEGLPENFAYSDELASASKAWAVEAGASPKTAQAYHDRFVGYMAEQAARQEVALARSVEATHDDLVKDWGPTDSDGFRQKLEVANRAMKKLGLV
;
A
#
# COMPACT_ATOMS: atom_id res chain seq x y z
N ASP A 1 18.55 22.43 -54.99
CA ASP A 1 18.30 21.31 -54.07
C ASP A 1 18.41 21.75 -52.61
N GLY A 2 17.28 21.90 -51.93
CA GLY A 2 17.19 22.62 -50.64
C GLY A 2 17.05 21.77 -49.39
N LEU A 3 17.13 20.43 -49.48
CA LEU A 3 16.99 19.54 -48.31
C LEU A 3 18.30 18.81 -48.00
N SER A 4 18.66 18.80 -46.71
CA SER A 4 19.71 17.93 -46.17
C SER A 4 19.40 16.46 -46.45
N GLU A 5 20.42 15.60 -46.45
CA GLU A 5 20.25 14.16 -46.70
C GLU A 5 19.28 13.50 -45.70
N GLY A 6 19.35 13.90 -44.43
CA GLY A 6 18.42 13.44 -43.39
C GLY A 6 16.97 13.84 -43.66
N ASN A 7 16.73 15.09 -44.06
CA ASN A 7 15.39 15.55 -44.41
C ASN A 7 14.85 14.88 -45.67
N ARG A 8 15.74 14.53 -46.62
CA ARG A 8 15.39 13.76 -47.83
C ARG A 8 14.90 12.35 -47.48
N LYS A 9 15.66 11.62 -46.65
CA LYS A 9 15.28 10.28 -46.16
C LYS A 9 13.95 10.31 -45.38
N LEU A 10 13.75 11.32 -44.54
CA LEU A 10 12.49 11.50 -43.82
C LEU A 10 11.32 11.76 -44.77
N ALA A 11 11.50 12.66 -45.75
CA ALA A 11 10.48 12.97 -46.74
C ALA A 11 10.12 11.73 -47.58
N GLU A 12 11.10 10.94 -47.99
CA GLU A 12 10.86 9.66 -48.68
C GLU A 12 10.08 8.67 -47.81
N ALA A 13 10.53 8.44 -46.57
CA ALA A 13 9.89 7.51 -45.64
C ALA A 13 8.45 7.90 -45.27
N LYS A 14 8.14 9.21 -45.24
CA LYS A 14 6.80 9.73 -44.94
C LYS A 14 5.95 10.01 -46.18
N GLY A 15 6.48 9.78 -47.38
CA GLY A 15 5.78 10.03 -48.64
C GLY A 15 5.62 11.52 -48.98
N TRP A 16 6.41 12.41 -48.38
CA TRP A 16 6.39 13.86 -48.58
C TRP A 16 7.28 14.31 -49.75
N THR A 17 7.38 13.51 -50.80
CA THR A 17 8.30 13.74 -51.93
C THR A 17 7.76 14.70 -52.98
N LYS A 18 6.46 15.01 -52.94
CA LYS A 18 5.77 15.92 -53.87
C LYS A 18 5.34 17.22 -53.20
N ALA A 19 5.32 18.30 -53.98
CA ALA A 19 4.86 19.64 -53.52
C ALA A 19 3.42 19.63 -53.00
N GLU A 20 2.57 18.73 -53.53
CA GLU A 20 1.19 18.48 -53.10
C GLU A 20 1.09 18.09 -51.61
N ASN A 21 2.16 17.57 -51.01
CA ASN A 21 2.19 17.13 -49.61
C ASN A 21 2.54 18.25 -48.63
N LEU A 22 2.73 19.49 -49.08
CA LEU A 22 3.16 20.59 -48.22
C LEU A 22 2.18 20.79 -47.05
N ASP A 23 0.87 20.70 -47.30
CA ASP A 23 -0.16 20.72 -46.27
C ASP A 23 0.02 19.59 -45.25
N ARG A 24 0.33 18.36 -45.70
CA ARG A 24 0.57 17.22 -44.80
C ARG A 24 1.80 17.41 -43.91
N VAL A 25 2.85 18.05 -44.44
CA VAL A 25 4.05 18.40 -43.66
C VAL A 25 3.66 19.39 -42.56
N PHE A 26 2.96 20.47 -42.91
CA PHE A 26 2.50 21.46 -41.92
C PHE A 26 1.52 20.88 -40.90
N THR A 27 0.57 20.04 -41.32
CA THR A 27 -0.32 19.30 -40.40
C THR A 27 0.48 18.42 -39.45
N SER A 28 1.45 17.65 -39.95
CA SER A 28 2.27 16.78 -39.10
C SER A 28 3.12 17.57 -38.09
N TYR A 29 3.61 18.75 -38.48
CA TYR A 29 4.34 19.64 -37.59
C TYR A 29 3.42 20.26 -36.54
N ALA A 30 2.24 20.75 -36.94
CA ALA A 30 1.23 21.27 -36.01
C ALA A 30 0.74 20.20 -35.03
N GLU A 31 0.57 18.96 -35.47
CA GLU A 31 0.26 17.82 -34.59
C GLU A 31 1.39 17.51 -33.61
N LEU A 32 2.65 17.62 -34.06
CA LEU A 32 3.82 17.45 -33.21
C LEU A 32 3.91 18.58 -32.16
N GLU A 33 3.70 19.83 -32.56
CA GLU A 33 3.65 20.98 -31.64
C GLU A 33 2.51 20.84 -30.63
N ARG A 34 1.34 20.35 -31.07
CA ARG A 34 0.21 20.05 -30.19
C ARG A 34 0.59 18.95 -29.18
N GLN A 35 1.16 17.84 -29.65
CA GLN A 35 1.60 16.75 -28.77
C GLN A 35 2.71 17.19 -27.81
N GLN A 36 3.62 18.07 -28.26
CA GLN A 36 4.70 18.61 -27.44
C GLN A 36 4.18 19.62 -26.41
N GLY A 37 3.20 20.47 -26.76
CA GLY A 37 2.50 21.34 -25.81
C GLY A 37 1.64 20.57 -24.81
N GLU A 38 1.10 19.43 -25.23
CA GLU A 38 0.38 18.47 -24.38
C GLU A 38 1.30 17.59 -23.52
N SER A 39 2.61 17.60 -23.77
CA SER A 39 3.54 16.78 -23.00
C SER A 39 3.50 17.15 -21.50
N LEU A 40 3.23 16.14 -20.68
CA LEU A 40 3.28 16.22 -19.22
C LEU A 40 4.75 16.34 -18.79
N ARG A 41 5.18 17.54 -18.40
CA ARG A 41 6.49 17.75 -17.79
C ARG A 41 6.38 17.52 -16.29
N VAL A 42 7.10 16.52 -15.80
CA VAL A 42 7.20 16.25 -14.35
C VAL A 42 7.99 17.40 -13.71
N PRO A 43 7.47 18.04 -12.65
CA PRO A 43 8.21 19.05 -11.92
C PRO A 43 9.52 18.50 -11.34
N GLY A 44 10.51 19.39 -11.16
CA GLY A 44 11.76 19.04 -10.49
C GLY A 44 11.54 18.67 -9.02
N LYS A 45 12.54 18.03 -8.39
CA LYS A 45 12.45 17.60 -6.98
C LYS A 45 12.14 18.74 -6.01
N ASP A 46 12.69 19.92 -6.29
CA ASP A 46 12.54 21.13 -5.47
C ASP A 46 11.46 22.08 -6.03
N ALA A 47 10.62 21.61 -6.95
CA ALA A 47 9.53 22.41 -7.50
C ALA A 47 8.50 22.76 -6.43
N SER A 48 7.85 23.91 -6.60
CA SER A 48 6.86 24.39 -5.66
C SER A 48 5.62 23.48 -5.63
N ARG A 49 4.85 23.58 -4.55
CA ARG A 49 3.55 22.88 -4.45
C ARG A 49 2.61 23.27 -5.60
N GLU A 50 2.61 24.54 -6.00
CA GLU A 50 1.78 25.03 -7.10
C GLU A 50 2.15 24.37 -8.44
N ASP A 51 3.43 24.13 -8.70
CA ASP A 51 3.88 23.43 -9.92
C ASP A 51 3.46 21.97 -9.92
N TRP A 52 3.55 21.31 -8.75
CA TRP A 52 3.02 19.96 -8.56
C TRP A 52 1.50 19.92 -8.73
N ASP A 53 0.76 20.88 -8.20
CA ASP A 53 -0.70 20.97 -8.35
C ASP A 53 -1.10 21.15 -9.83
N LYS A 54 -0.37 21.99 -10.60
CA LYS A 54 -0.56 22.15 -12.05
C LYS A 54 -0.27 20.86 -12.81
N PHE A 55 0.78 20.14 -12.44
CA PHE A 55 1.11 18.84 -13.02
C PHE A 55 0.00 17.82 -12.73
N HIS A 56 -0.42 17.69 -11.47
CA HIS A 56 -1.48 16.77 -11.08
C HIS A 56 -2.82 17.10 -11.74
N ALA A 57 -3.16 18.38 -11.95
CA ALA A 57 -4.37 18.78 -12.66
C ALA A 57 -4.42 18.25 -14.11
N ARG A 58 -3.26 18.03 -14.74
CA ARG A 58 -3.16 17.45 -16.10
C ARG A 58 -3.23 15.92 -16.11
N LEU A 59 -3.11 15.26 -14.96
CA LEU A 59 -3.26 13.81 -14.86
C LEU A 59 -4.74 13.40 -14.91
N PRO A 60 -5.05 12.17 -15.39
CA PRO A 60 -6.35 11.56 -15.19
C PRO A 60 -6.71 11.51 -13.71
N GLU A 61 -8.00 11.67 -13.38
CA GLU A 61 -8.49 11.77 -12.00
C GLU A 61 -7.99 10.62 -11.10
N GLN A 62 -8.02 9.39 -11.59
CA GLN A 62 -7.58 8.20 -10.87
C GLN A 62 -6.07 8.17 -10.54
N MET A 63 -5.27 9.00 -11.22
CA MET A 63 -3.83 9.13 -10.97
C MET A 63 -3.47 10.37 -10.16
N ARG A 64 -4.44 11.26 -9.93
CA ARG A 64 -4.21 12.44 -9.10
C ARG A 64 -4.01 12.02 -7.64
N PRO A 65 -3.12 12.71 -6.90
CA PRO A 65 -3.03 12.54 -5.47
C PRO A 65 -4.37 12.79 -4.78
N LEU A 66 -4.59 12.07 -3.69
CA LEU A 66 -5.69 12.34 -2.79
C LEU A 66 -5.53 13.74 -2.18
N THR A 67 -6.59 14.53 -2.27
CA THR A 67 -6.63 15.90 -1.73
C THR A 67 -7.30 15.98 -0.37
N SER A 68 -8.03 14.94 0.04
CA SER A 68 -8.73 14.87 1.32
C SER A 68 -9.03 13.42 1.70
N ALA A 69 -9.16 13.15 3.00
CA ALA A 69 -9.32 11.80 3.53
C ALA A 69 -10.70 11.21 3.20
N GLU A 70 -11.73 12.04 3.04
CA GLU A 70 -13.11 11.65 2.75
C GLU A 70 -13.26 11.04 1.36
N LYS A 71 -12.35 11.36 0.44
CA LYS A 71 -12.29 10.76 -0.90
C LYS A 71 -11.71 9.34 -0.89
N VAL A 72 -11.23 8.88 0.26
CA VAL A 72 -10.70 7.52 0.43
C VAL A 72 -11.78 6.65 1.04
N GLU A 73 -12.36 5.78 0.22
CA GLU A 73 -13.26 4.74 0.68
C GLU A 73 -12.51 3.42 0.85
N TYR A 74 -11.78 3.29 1.97
CA TYR A 74 -11.28 1.98 2.37
C TYR A 74 -12.45 1.04 2.62
N ARG A 75 -12.48 -0.05 1.86
CA ARG A 75 -13.37 -1.18 2.10
C ARG A 75 -12.63 -2.19 2.97
N ARG A 76 -13.38 -2.94 3.80
CA ARG A 76 -12.83 -4.12 4.47
C ARG A 76 -12.25 -5.05 3.37
N PRO A 77 -10.97 -5.42 3.43
CA PRO A 77 -10.37 -6.30 2.45
C PRO A 77 -11.11 -7.64 2.38
N GLU A 78 -11.22 -8.18 1.16
CA GLU A 78 -11.77 -9.52 0.95
C GLU A 78 -10.90 -10.58 1.63
N GLY A 79 -11.53 -11.61 2.19
CA GLY A 79 -10.83 -12.75 2.79
C GLY A 79 -10.32 -12.54 4.22
N LEU A 80 -10.62 -11.40 4.85
CA LEU A 80 -10.35 -11.25 6.29
C LEU A 80 -11.23 -12.19 7.12
N PRO A 81 -10.68 -12.91 8.11
CA PRO A 81 -11.45 -13.73 9.04
C PRO A 81 -12.59 -12.92 9.66
N GLU A 82 -13.77 -13.52 9.85
CA GLU A 82 -14.93 -12.81 10.41
C GLU A 82 -14.65 -12.25 11.81
N ASN A 83 -13.90 -13.00 12.62
CA ASN A 83 -13.48 -12.64 13.98
C ASN A 83 -12.32 -11.63 14.03
N PHE A 84 -11.74 -11.24 12.90
CA PHE A 84 -10.68 -10.23 12.90
C PHE A 84 -11.25 -8.86 13.30
N ALA A 85 -10.71 -8.31 14.39
CA ALA A 85 -11.06 -6.99 14.89
C ALA A 85 -10.49 -5.89 13.98
N TYR A 86 -11.22 -5.56 12.93
CA TYR A 86 -10.90 -4.45 12.04
C TYR A 86 -11.04 -3.12 12.78
N SER A 87 -10.01 -2.26 12.72
CA SER A 87 -9.98 -0.97 13.40
C SER A 87 -10.37 0.15 12.43
N ASP A 88 -11.58 0.68 12.59
CA ASP A 88 -12.05 1.85 11.84
C ASP A 88 -11.24 3.12 12.16
N GLU A 89 -10.70 3.22 13.37
CA GLU A 89 -9.80 4.31 13.78
C GLU A 89 -8.49 4.28 12.98
N LEU A 90 -7.84 3.11 12.91
CA LEU A 90 -6.61 2.95 12.13
C LEU A 90 -6.87 3.14 10.63
N ALA A 91 -8.00 2.64 10.14
CA ALA A 91 -8.43 2.88 8.78
C ALA A 91 -8.56 4.39 8.53
N SER A 92 -9.22 5.13 9.43
CA SER A 92 -9.39 6.59 9.32
C SER A 92 -8.06 7.35 9.36
N ALA A 93 -7.16 7.01 10.29
CA ALA A 93 -5.83 7.61 10.38
C ALA A 93 -5.01 7.37 9.09
N SER A 94 -5.07 6.15 8.53
CA SER A 94 -4.34 5.83 7.31
C SER A 94 -4.86 6.55 6.06
N LYS A 95 -6.09 7.08 6.07
CA LYS A 95 -6.58 7.97 4.99
C LYS A 95 -5.85 9.31 5.03
N ALA A 96 -5.61 9.86 6.21
CA ALA A 96 -4.86 11.11 6.38
C ALA A 96 -3.41 10.95 5.90
N TRP A 97 -2.74 9.85 6.28
CA TRP A 97 -1.38 9.56 5.82
C TRP A 97 -1.30 9.40 4.29
N ALA A 98 -2.31 8.82 3.66
CA ALA A 98 -2.36 8.71 2.21
C ALA A 98 -2.44 10.08 1.51
N VAL A 99 -3.20 11.03 2.09
CA VAL A 99 -3.25 12.42 1.61
C VAL A 99 -1.91 13.10 1.80
N GLU A 100 -1.31 13.00 2.99
CA GLU A 100 0.01 13.58 3.28
C GLU A 100 1.11 13.04 2.37
N ALA A 101 1.08 11.75 2.05
CA ALA A 101 2.01 11.11 1.14
C ALA A 101 1.76 11.43 -0.35
N GLY A 102 0.67 12.14 -0.67
CA GLY A 102 0.27 12.40 -2.06
C GLY A 102 -0.07 11.12 -2.83
N ALA A 103 -0.52 10.07 -2.14
CA ALA A 103 -0.86 8.80 -2.78
C ALA A 103 -2.07 8.97 -3.70
N SER A 104 -2.10 8.21 -4.79
CA SER A 104 -3.33 8.07 -5.58
C SER A 104 -4.34 7.17 -4.84
N PRO A 105 -5.65 7.25 -5.15
CA PRO A 105 -6.67 6.39 -4.54
C PRO A 105 -6.34 4.90 -4.66
N LYS A 106 -5.88 4.47 -5.84
CA LYS A 106 -5.52 3.06 -6.10
C LYS A 106 -4.34 2.61 -5.23
N THR A 107 -3.32 3.45 -5.08
CA THR A 107 -2.14 3.13 -4.26
C THR A 107 -2.51 3.06 -2.78
N ALA A 108 -3.31 4.01 -2.29
CA ALA A 108 -3.78 4.01 -0.91
C ALA A 108 -4.56 2.74 -0.57
N GLN A 109 -5.54 2.37 -1.41
CA GLN A 109 -6.33 1.14 -1.24
C GLN A 109 -5.45 -0.12 -1.26
N ALA A 110 -4.55 -0.24 -2.23
CA ALA A 110 -3.69 -1.42 -2.35
C ALA A 110 -2.76 -1.60 -1.14
N TYR A 111 -2.23 -0.50 -0.60
CA TYR A 111 -1.38 -0.56 0.59
C TYR A 111 -2.19 -0.93 1.85
N HIS A 112 -3.34 -0.29 2.04
CA HIS A 112 -4.28 -0.61 3.10
C HIS A 112 -4.63 -2.11 3.12
N ASP A 113 -5.04 -2.66 1.98
CA ASP A 113 -5.51 -4.04 1.90
C ASP A 113 -4.39 -5.04 2.23
N ARG A 114 -3.17 -4.76 1.76
CA ARG A 114 -1.98 -5.56 2.08
C ARG A 114 -1.63 -5.50 3.55
N PHE A 115 -1.66 -4.31 4.14
CA PHE A 115 -1.33 -4.13 5.55
C PHE A 115 -2.32 -4.85 6.46
N VAL A 116 -3.62 -4.66 6.23
CA VAL A 116 -4.67 -5.30 7.04
C VAL A 116 -4.65 -6.83 6.85
N GLY A 117 -4.45 -7.33 5.63
CA GLY A 117 -4.28 -8.75 5.38
C GLY A 117 -3.08 -9.35 6.13
N TYR A 118 -1.94 -8.65 6.13
CA TYR A 118 -0.77 -9.06 6.91
C TYR A 118 -1.05 -9.10 8.42
N MET A 119 -1.75 -8.09 8.96
CA MET A 119 -2.15 -8.06 10.37
C MET A 119 -3.04 -9.25 10.75
N ALA A 120 -4.01 -9.61 9.90
CA ALA A 120 -4.84 -10.78 10.12
C ALA A 120 -4.04 -12.08 10.11
N GLU A 121 -3.08 -12.21 9.19
CA GLU A 121 -2.18 -13.36 9.15
C GLU A 121 -1.31 -13.46 10.41
N GLN A 122 -0.77 -12.34 10.90
CA GLN A 122 0.00 -12.33 12.15
C GLN A 122 -0.86 -12.69 13.35
N ALA A 123 -2.10 -12.20 13.42
CA ALA A 123 -3.03 -12.54 14.50
C ALA A 123 -3.32 -14.06 14.52
N ALA A 124 -3.60 -14.66 13.36
CA ALA A 124 -3.82 -16.10 13.26
C ALA A 124 -2.58 -16.92 13.67
N ARG A 125 -1.38 -16.49 13.25
CA ARG A 125 -0.12 -17.12 13.66
C ARG A 125 0.12 -17.01 15.17
N GLN A 126 -0.21 -15.86 15.76
CA GLN A 126 -0.07 -15.65 17.20
C GLN A 126 -1.04 -16.53 17.99
N GLU A 127 -2.27 -16.70 17.52
CA GLU A 127 -3.26 -17.58 18.14
C GLU A 127 -2.77 -19.05 18.16
N VAL A 128 -2.26 -19.55 17.02
CA VAL A 128 -1.68 -20.90 16.93
C VAL A 128 -0.44 -21.04 17.82
N ALA A 129 0.44 -20.03 17.83
CA ALA A 129 1.63 -20.03 18.67
C ALA A 129 1.27 -20.05 20.16
N LEU A 130 0.24 -19.29 20.56
CA LEU A 130 -0.27 -19.25 21.93
C LEU A 130 -0.86 -20.60 22.33
N ALA A 131 -1.70 -21.20 21.49
CA ALA A 131 -2.28 -22.52 21.75
C ALA A 131 -1.19 -23.59 21.97
N ARG A 132 -0.18 -23.63 21.09
CA ARG A 132 0.98 -24.53 21.24
C ARG A 132 1.78 -24.24 22.51
N SER A 133 1.95 -22.97 22.87
CA SER A 133 2.65 -22.59 24.11
C SER A 133 1.88 -23.03 25.35
N VAL A 134 0.54 -22.96 25.33
CA VAL A 134 -0.32 -23.44 26.41
C VAL A 134 -0.24 -24.95 26.54
N GLU A 135 -0.35 -25.68 25.44
CA GLU A 135 -0.20 -27.15 25.41
C GLU A 135 1.18 -27.59 25.92
N ALA A 136 2.26 -26.99 25.43
CA ALA A 136 3.62 -27.30 25.88
C ALA A 136 3.80 -27.02 27.38
N THR A 137 3.29 -25.89 27.87
CA THR A 137 3.35 -25.55 29.30
C THR A 137 2.54 -26.54 30.14
N HIS A 138 1.38 -26.96 29.66
CA HIS A 138 0.57 -27.98 30.31
C HIS A 138 1.32 -29.32 30.39
N ASP A 139 1.93 -29.77 29.30
CA ASP A 139 2.66 -31.04 29.25
C ASP A 139 3.90 -31.02 30.16
N ASP A 140 4.64 -29.92 30.19
CA ASP A 140 5.77 -29.72 31.11
C ASP A 140 5.30 -29.75 32.58
N LEU A 141 4.19 -29.09 32.90
CA LEU A 141 3.60 -29.12 34.23
C LEU A 141 3.16 -30.54 34.62
N VAL A 142 2.49 -31.27 33.73
CA VAL A 142 2.06 -32.65 33.99
C VAL A 142 3.24 -33.59 34.18
N LYS A 143 4.31 -33.42 33.39
CA LYS A 143 5.54 -34.20 33.51
C LYS A 143 6.23 -33.97 34.86
N ASP A 144 6.35 -32.73 35.28
CA ASP A 144 7.11 -32.40 36.49
C ASP A 144 6.28 -32.55 37.77
N TRP A 145 4.98 -32.25 37.72
CA TRP A 145 4.11 -32.17 38.90
C TRP A 145 3.13 -33.35 39.02
N GLY A 146 3.00 -34.16 37.97
CA GLY A 146 2.02 -35.24 37.84
C GLY A 146 0.71 -34.77 37.21
N PRO A 147 -0.25 -35.69 36.95
CA PRO A 147 -1.57 -35.35 36.41
C PRO A 147 -2.25 -34.23 37.21
N THR A 148 -3.03 -33.38 36.53
CA THR A 148 -3.62 -32.17 37.13
C THR A 148 -4.63 -32.47 38.25
N ASP A 149 -5.20 -33.67 38.29
CA ASP A 149 -6.09 -34.18 39.34
C ASP A 149 -5.35 -34.87 40.51
N SER A 150 -4.04 -35.10 40.37
CA SER A 150 -3.22 -35.79 41.38
C SER A 150 -2.98 -34.96 42.64
N ASP A 151 -2.76 -35.65 43.77
CA ASP A 151 -2.36 -35.01 45.03
C ASP A 151 -1.01 -34.27 44.90
N GLY A 152 -0.08 -34.83 44.11
CA GLY A 152 1.24 -34.23 43.87
C GLY A 152 1.16 -32.88 43.16
N PHE A 153 0.28 -32.76 42.16
CA PHE A 153 0.03 -31.51 41.46
C PHE A 153 -0.56 -30.45 42.39
N ARG A 154 -1.60 -30.84 43.16
CA ARG A 154 -2.25 -29.94 44.15
C ARG A 154 -1.26 -29.41 45.19
N GLN A 155 -0.38 -30.26 45.71
CA GLN A 155 0.62 -29.87 46.70
C GLN A 155 1.63 -28.84 46.14
N LYS A 156 2.15 -29.08 44.93
CA LYS A 156 3.10 -28.17 44.28
C LYS A 156 2.46 -26.82 43.95
N LEU A 157 1.21 -26.83 43.47
CA LEU A 157 0.44 -25.61 43.22
C LEU A 157 0.23 -24.78 44.49
N GLU A 158 -0.07 -25.42 45.62
CA GLU A 158 -0.23 -24.73 46.91
C GLU A 158 1.08 -24.08 47.39
N VAL A 159 2.22 -24.76 47.21
CA VAL A 159 3.55 -24.21 47.53
C VAL A 159 3.88 -23.02 46.62
N ALA A 160 3.65 -23.15 45.31
CA ALA A 160 3.85 -22.06 44.35
C ALA A 160 2.99 -20.83 44.68
N ASN A 161 1.70 -21.02 44.94
CA ASN A 161 0.79 -19.93 45.32
C ASN A 161 1.21 -19.24 46.63
N ARG A 162 1.69 -20.00 47.63
CA ARG A 162 2.24 -19.42 48.88
C ARG A 162 3.51 -18.61 48.62
N ALA A 163 4.37 -19.07 47.73
CA ALA A 163 5.58 -18.33 47.36
C ALA A 163 5.24 -17.02 46.63
N MET A 164 4.31 -17.05 45.67
CA MET A 164 3.89 -15.84 44.95
C MET A 164 3.29 -14.78 45.87
N LYS A 165 2.44 -15.18 46.83
CA LYS A 165 1.90 -14.27 47.86
C LYS A 165 2.98 -13.64 48.73
N LYS A 166 4.00 -14.42 49.13
CA LYS A 166 5.14 -13.89 49.91
C LYS A 166 6.00 -12.90 49.10
N LEU A 167 6.01 -13.03 47.78
CA LEU A 167 6.71 -12.14 46.87
C LEU A 167 5.86 -10.93 46.41
N GLY A 168 4.59 -10.85 46.83
CA GLY A 168 3.69 -9.76 46.46
C GLY A 168 3.28 -9.74 44.98
N LEU A 169 3.37 -10.88 44.30
CA LEU A 169 3.02 -11.02 42.88
C LEU A 169 1.53 -11.31 42.65
N VAL A 170 0.81 -11.66 43.72
CA VAL A 170 -0.64 -11.88 43.79
C VAL A 170 -1.13 -11.66 45.22
#